data_AF-A0A0H2XXA7-F1
#
_entry.id   AF-A0A0H2XXA7-F1
#
_cell.length_a   1.000
_cell.length_b   1.000
_cell.length_c   1.000
_cell.angle_alpha   90.00
_cell.angle_beta   90.00
_cell.angle_gamma   90.00
#
_symmetry.space_group_name_H-M   'P 1'
#
loop_
_entity.id
_entity.type
_entity.pdbx_description
1 polymer ?
#
loop_
_entity_poly.entity_id
_entity_poly.type
_entity_poly.pdbx_seq_one_letter_code
_entity_poly.pdbx_strand_id
1 'polypeptide(L)'
;MNTPSMLHRPEPTTPDVDPDPPPPGHDDPVDPPVPDGLPQGDPPSNPPPMRMPGGGSAPPPAARPLKRRTVMDIHVQSPDKRAIAQVLGRYFESRSLHYHIEELPGGVLQIGFRASGRPVAVTVSFDDAAYDTYTHWDASQKQLALGRLADGFSRMMSTRSPAALAGDYHVERF
;
A
#
# COMPACT_ATOMS: atom_id res chain seq x y z
N MET A 1 -6.04 70.44 -5.41
CA MET A 1 -7.36 69.80 -5.63
C MET A 1 -7.67 69.95 -7.12
N ASN A 2 -7.81 68.83 -7.83
CA ASN A 2 -8.59 68.64 -9.06
C ASN A 2 -8.37 67.20 -9.55
N THR A 3 -9.33 66.32 -9.25
CA THR A 3 -9.42 64.93 -9.72
C THR A 3 -10.05 64.86 -11.10
N PRO A 4 -9.50 64.08 -12.05
CA PRO A 4 -10.27 63.66 -13.22
C PRO A 4 -10.61 62.16 -13.18
N SER A 5 -11.89 61.94 -13.42
CA SER A 5 -12.44 60.90 -14.30
C SER A 5 -12.41 59.44 -13.85
N MET A 6 -13.62 59.02 -13.48
CA MET A 6 -14.15 57.68 -13.59
C MET A 6 -13.67 56.98 -14.88
N LEU A 7 -12.97 55.86 -14.73
CA LEU A 7 -12.70 54.92 -15.80
C LEU A 7 -13.19 53.55 -15.33
N HIS A 8 -14.23 53.10 -16.03
CA HIS A 8 -14.95 51.85 -15.97
C HIS A 8 -14.15 50.67 -15.38
N ARG A 9 -14.65 50.12 -14.27
CA ARG A 9 -14.36 48.73 -13.89
C ARG A 9 -15.01 47.84 -14.96
N PRO A 10 -14.28 46.98 -15.68
CA PRO A 10 -14.93 45.92 -16.44
C PRO A 10 -15.59 44.97 -15.44
N GLU A 11 -16.88 44.69 -15.63
CA GLU A 11 -17.55 43.61 -14.94
C GLU A 11 -16.78 42.31 -15.21
N PRO A 12 -16.63 41.40 -14.23
CA PRO A 12 -16.10 40.08 -14.53
C PRO A 12 -17.12 39.40 -15.45
N THR A 13 -16.77 39.24 -16.72
CA THR A 13 -17.43 38.30 -17.63
C THR A 13 -17.37 36.95 -16.93
N THR A 14 -18.50 36.52 -16.36
CA THR A 14 -18.74 35.11 -16.08
C THR A 14 -18.50 34.37 -17.38
N PRO A 15 -17.55 33.43 -17.45
CA PRO A 15 -17.44 32.57 -18.62
C PRO A 15 -18.80 31.91 -18.79
N ASP A 16 -19.35 32.04 -20.00
CA ASP A 16 -20.51 31.31 -20.48
C ASP A 16 -20.17 29.83 -20.34
N VAL A 17 -20.55 29.26 -19.20
CA VAL A 17 -20.46 27.83 -18.93
C VAL A 17 -21.60 27.24 -19.74
N ASP A 18 -21.22 26.63 -20.86
CA ASP A 18 -22.06 25.72 -21.61
C ASP A 18 -22.75 24.78 -20.60
N PRO A 19 -24.09 24.64 -20.63
CA PRO A 19 -24.77 23.78 -19.68
C PRO A 19 -24.24 22.35 -19.85
N ASP A 20 -23.73 21.79 -18.75
CA ASP A 20 -23.21 20.43 -18.67
C ASP A 20 -24.15 19.46 -19.39
N PRO A 21 -23.66 18.58 -20.28
CA PRO A 21 -24.49 17.58 -20.92
C PRO A 21 -25.18 16.73 -19.84
N PRO A 22 -26.44 16.30 -20.03
CA PRO A 22 -27.12 15.49 -19.03
C PRO A 22 -26.26 14.27 -18.71
N PRO A 23 -26.17 13.88 -17.42
CA PRO A 23 -25.40 12.70 -17.05
C PRO A 23 -25.90 11.50 -17.86
N PRO A 24 -24.99 10.62 -18.34
CA PRO A 24 -25.39 9.40 -19.01
C PRO A 24 -26.39 8.68 -18.11
N GLY A 25 -27.56 8.36 -18.67
CA GLY A 25 -28.64 7.71 -17.94
C GLY A 25 -28.09 6.52 -17.16
N HIS A 26 -28.44 6.45 -15.88
CA HIS A 26 -28.24 5.23 -15.10
C HIS A 26 -28.89 4.10 -15.89
N ASP A 27 -28.07 3.25 -16.49
CA ASP A 27 -28.47 1.90 -16.87
C ASP A 27 -28.75 1.21 -15.53
N ASP A 28 -30.03 1.18 -15.15
CA ASP A 28 -30.51 0.49 -13.97
C ASP A 28 -30.07 -0.98 -14.14
N PRO A 29 -29.18 -1.51 -13.26
CA PRO A 29 -28.70 -2.86 -13.45
C PRO A 29 -29.88 -3.81 -13.32
N VAL A 30 -30.25 -4.42 -14.44
CA VAL A 30 -31.27 -5.48 -14.50
C VAL A 30 -30.94 -6.50 -13.41
N ASP A 31 -31.84 -6.66 -12.45
CA ASP A 31 -31.70 -7.64 -11.37
C ASP A 31 -31.54 -9.04 -12.03
N PRO A 32 -30.44 -9.76 -11.79
CA PRO A 32 -30.26 -11.08 -12.37
C PRO A 32 -31.34 -12.02 -11.80
N PRO A 33 -31.97 -12.87 -12.62
CA PRO A 33 -33.00 -13.77 -12.13
C PRO A 33 -32.41 -14.69 -11.04
N VAL A 34 -33.09 -14.74 -9.89
CA VAL A 34 -32.78 -15.70 -8.83
C VAL A 34 -32.84 -17.12 -9.40
N PRO A 35 -31.78 -17.93 -9.27
CA PRO A 35 -31.83 -19.32 -9.71
C PRO A 35 -32.81 -20.10 -8.82
N ASP A 36 -33.75 -20.76 -9.49
CA ASP A 36 -34.76 -21.63 -8.91
C ASP A 36 -34.11 -22.85 -8.22
N GLY A 37 -34.49 -23.10 -6.96
CA GLY A 37 -34.39 -24.41 -6.32
C GLY A 37 -33.00 -24.91 -5.91
N LEU A 38 -32.62 -24.67 -4.65
CA LEU A 38 -31.73 -25.60 -3.93
C LEU A 38 -32.57 -26.80 -3.47
N PRO A 39 -32.26 -28.05 -3.87
CA PRO A 39 -32.82 -29.21 -3.19
C PRO A 39 -32.24 -29.21 -1.77
N GLN A 40 -33.13 -29.16 -0.79
CA GLN A 40 -32.82 -29.35 0.62
C GLN A 40 -32.36 -30.81 0.81
N GLY A 41 -31.07 -31.05 0.58
CA GLY A 41 -30.43 -32.35 0.78
C GLY A 41 -30.35 -32.65 2.27
N ASP A 42 -30.87 -33.82 2.64
CA ASP A 42 -30.86 -34.41 3.99
C ASP A 42 -29.54 -34.20 4.77
N PRO A 43 -29.60 -34.01 6.11
CA PRO A 43 -28.41 -34.00 6.93
C PRO A 43 -27.72 -35.39 6.88
N PRO A 44 -26.38 -35.47 6.85
CA PRO A 44 -25.71 -36.75 6.84
C PRO A 44 -26.02 -37.52 8.14
N SER A 45 -26.58 -38.72 7.97
CA SER A 45 -26.70 -39.73 9.03
C SER A 45 -25.31 -40.25 9.39
N ASN A 46 -24.59 -39.54 10.24
CA ASN A 46 -23.43 -40.12 10.91
C ASN A 46 -23.37 -39.59 12.35
N PRO A 47 -23.68 -40.40 13.37
CA PRO A 47 -23.45 -39.98 14.74
C PRO A 47 -21.94 -39.80 14.96
N PRO A 48 -21.50 -38.83 15.79
CA PRO A 48 -20.09 -38.72 16.13
C PRO A 48 -19.66 -39.98 16.90
N PRO A 49 -18.42 -40.49 16.70
CA PRO A 49 -17.92 -41.57 17.53
C PRO A 49 -17.74 -41.06 18.97
N MET A 50 -18.29 -41.80 19.92
CA MET A 50 -18.14 -41.55 21.35
C MET A 50 -16.66 -41.76 21.72
N ARG A 51 -15.92 -40.66 21.95
CA ARG A 51 -14.50 -40.70 22.31
C ARG A 51 -14.35 -41.11 23.78
N MET A 52 -13.97 -42.36 24.02
CA MET A 52 -13.49 -42.86 25.33
C MET A 52 -12.25 -42.05 25.80
N PRO A 53 -12.09 -41.76 27.10
CA PRO A 53 -10.89 -41.11 27.61
C PRO A 53 -9.81 -42.15 27.89
N GLY A 54 -8.85 -42.28 26.99
CA GLY A 54 -7.72 -43.18 27.14
C GLY A 54 -6.44 -42.56 26.60
N GLY A 55 -5.58 -42.13 27.53
CA GLY A 55 -4.12 -42.05 27.44
C GLY A 55 -3.48 -41.49 26.17
N GLY A 56 -2.88 -40.30 26.28
CA GLY A 56 -1.88 -39.87 25.30
C GLY A 56 -1.59 -38.38 25.33
N SER A 57 -0.46 -38.04 25.93
CA SER A 57 0.36 -36.85 25.66
C SER A 57 -0.23 -35.48 26.04
N ALA A 58 0.40 -34.89 27.06
CA ALA A 58 0.22 -33.50 27.44
C ALA A 58 0.38 -32.55 26.24
N PRO A 59 -0.51 -31.58 26.04
CA PRO A 59 -0.25 -30.47 25.14
C PRO A 59 0.80 -29.54 25.78
N PRO A 60 1.74 -28.95 25.02
CA PRO A 60 2.50 -27.81 25.55
C PRO A 60 1.52 -26.67 25.86
N PRO A 61 1.72 -25.92 26.96
CA PRO A 61 0.82 -24.85 27.34
C PRO A 61 0.84 -23.73 26.30
N ALA A 62 -0.35 -23.38 25.83
CA ALA A 62 -0.62 -22.14 25.14
C ALA A 62 -0.22 -20.94 26.03
N ALA A 63 0.54 -20.01 25.46
CA ALA A 63 0.29 -18.56 25.48
C ALA A 63 1.57 -17.76 25.21
N ARG A 64 1.76 -17.35 23.96
CA ARG A 64 2.12 -15.96 23.70
C ARG A 64 1.04 -15.38 22.77
N PRO A 65 0.42 -14.26 23.15
CA PRO A 65 -0.81 -13.77 22.54
C PRO A 65 -0.55 -13.24 21.14
N LEU A 66 -1.63 -13.20 20.35
CA LEU A 66 -1.75 -12.58 19.03
C LEU A 66 -0.75 -11.44 18.80
N LYS A 67 0.33 -11.70 18.05
CA LYS A 67 0.72 -10.69 17.08
C LYS A 67 -0.18 -11.00 15.90
N ARG A 68 -1.18 -10.16 15.64
CA ARG A 68 -1.76 -10.05 14.31
C ARG A 68 -0.54 -9.92 13.39
N ARG A 69 -0.16 -11.03 12.76
CA ARG A 69 0.98 -11.07 11.87
C ARG A 69 0.42 -10.42 10.63
N THR A 70 0.46 -9.08 10.62
CA THR A 70 0.32 -8.29 9.40
C THR A 70 1.06 -9.09 8.35
N VAL A 71 0.37 -9.45 7.28
CA VAL A 71 0.98 -10.18 6.17
C VAL A 71 2.04 -9.23 5.62
N MET A 72 3.27 -9.43 6.10
CA MET A 72 4.48 -8.68 5.81
C MET A 72 5.36 -9.65 5.06
N ASP A 73 5.53 -9.39 3.78
CA ASP A 73 6.22 -10.29 2.88
C ASP A 73 7.35 -9.51 2.24
N ILE A 74 8.59 -9.79 2.63
CA ILE A 74 9.79 -9.12 2.10
C ILE A 74 10.64 -10.19 1.43
N HIS A 75 10.58 -10.23 0.10
CA HIS A 75 11.37 -11.12 -0.76
C HIS A 75 12.52 -10.34 -1.39
N VAL A 76 13.56 -10.12 -0.61
CA VAL A 76 14.76 -9.38 -1.04
C VAL A 76 15.98 -10.22 -0.71
N GLN A 77 16.78 -10.54 -1.72
CA GLN A 77 17.94 -11.43 -1.58
C GLN A 77 19.16 -10.67 -1.05
N SER A 78 19.36 -9.44 -1.53
CA SER A 78 20.51 -8.62 -1.15
C SER A 78 20.40 -8.15 0.31
N PRO A 79 21.37 -8.43 1.21
CA PRO A 79 21.26 -8.09 2.64
C PRO A 79 21.14 -6.58 2.87
N ASP A 80 21.90 -5.79 2.09
CA ASP A 80 21.86 -4.33 2.10
C ASP A 80 20.50 -3.79 1.63
N LYS A 81 19.93 -4.32 0.54
CA LYS A 81 18.59 -3.92 0.09
C LYS A 81 17.51 -4.41 1.02
N ARG A 82 17.71 -5.55 1.68
CA ARG A 82 16.79 -6.06 2.69
C ARG A 82 16.74 -5.13 3.91
N ALA A 83 17.85 -4.49 4.27
CA ALA A 83 17.83 -3.43 5.29
C ALA A 83 17.04 -2.20 4.83
N ILE A 84 17.23 -1.78 3.57
CA ILE A 84 16.43 -0.71 2.95
C ILE A 84 14.94 -1.08 2.94
N ALA A 85 14.59 -2.28 2.49
CA ALA A 85 13.22 -2.80 2.43
C ALA A 85 12.55 -2.83 3.82
N GLN A 86 13.27 -3.24 4.86
CA GLN A 86 12.75 -3.21 6.24
C GLN A 86 12.42 -1.78 6.68
N VAL A 87 13.29 -0.83 6.36
CA VAL A 87 13.11 0.58 6.72
C VAL A 87 11.91 1.18 5.98
N LEU A 88 11.76 0.87 4.69
CA LEU A 88 10.60 1.27 3.90
C LEU A 88 9.31 0.59 4.40
N GLY A 89 9.37 -0.70 4.74
CA GLY A 89 8.27 -1.46 5.32
C GLY A 89 7.72 -0.82 6.60
N ARG A 90 8.61 -0.28 7.45
CA ARG A 90 8.24 0.35 8.73
C ARG A 90 7.26 1.51 8.58
N TYR A 91 7.28 2.23 7.45
CA TYR A 91 6.28 3.24 7.11
C TYR A 91 4.85 2.66 7.06
N PHE A 92 4.70 1.50 6.42
CA PHE A 92 3.41 0.81 6.27
C PHE A 92 2.99 0.12 7.58
N GLU A 93 3.95 -0.43 8.32
CA GLU A 93 3.72 -0.99 9.65
C GLU A 93 3.12 0.04 10.60
N SER A 94 3.70 1.25 10.65
CA SER A 94 3.21 2.34 11.51
C SER A 94 1.77 2.75 11.19
N ARG A 95 1.31 2.51 9.96
CA ARG A 95 -0.05 2.78 9.49
C ARG A 95 -0.95 1.54 9.47
N SER A 96 -0.46 0.39 9.94
CA SER A 96 -1.17 -0.89 9.91
C SER A 96 -1.68 -1.27 8.51
N LEU A 97 -0.94 -0.91 7.46
CA LEU A 97 -1.25 -1.25 6.09
C LEU A 97 -0.67 -2.62 5.75
N HIS A 98 -1.39 -3.41 4.96
CA HIS A 98 -0.85 -4.62 4.35
C HIS A 98 0.08 -4.22 3.19
N TYR A 99 1.27 -4.81 3.15
CA TYR A 99 2.27 -4.54 2.13
C TYR A 99 3.11 -5.79 1.82
N HIS A 100 3.61 -5.86 0.58
CA HIS A 100 4.64 -6.80 0.14
C HIS A 100 5.77 -6.02 -0.51
N ILE A 101 7.00 -6.47 -0.32
CA ILE A 101 8.21 -5.90 -0.93
C ILE A 101 8.94 -7.01 -1.66
N GLU A 102 9.16 -6.83 -2.95
CA GLU A 102 9.83 -7.79 -3.81
C GLU A 102 11.03 -7.13 -4.49
N GLU A 103 12.16 -7.83 -4.55
CA GLU A 103 13.30 -7.42 -5.37
C GLU A 103 13.08 -7.89 -6.82
N LEU A 104 12.88 -6.94 -7.72
CA LEU A 104 12.73 -7.18 -9.15
C LEU A 104 14.09 -7.39 -9.83
N PRO A 105 14.12 -8.04 -11.01
CA PRO A 105 15.30 -8.08 -11.86
C PRO A 105 15.82 -6.66 -12.16
N GLY A 106 17.14 -6.48 -12.12
CA GLY A 106 17.76 -5.14 -12.17
C GLY A 106 17.92 -4.49 -10.80
N GLY A 107 17.54 -5.19 -9.72
CA GLY A 107 17.88 -4.79 -8.36
C GLY A 107 17.00 -3.69 -7.76
N VAL A 108 15.88 -3.43 -8.40
CA VAL A 108 14.84 -2.48 -8.00
C VAL A 108 13.93 -3.14 -6.95
N LEU A 109 13.46 -2.39 -5.96
CA LEU A 109 12.48 -2.89 -4.99
C LEU A 109 11.08 -2.44 -5.39
N GLN A 110 10.15 -3.37 -5.58
CA GLN A 110 8.74 -3.04 -5.74
C GLN A 110 8.01 -3.23 -4.42
N ILE A 111 7.23 -2.22 -4.02
CA ILE A 111 6.43 -2.23 -2.80
C ILE A 111 4.97 -2.15 -3.20
N GLY A 112 4.25 -3.28 -3.10
CA GLY A 112 2.81 -3.30 -3.31
C GLY A 112 2.04 -3.21 -2.00
N PHE A 113 1.03 -2.36 -1.95
CA PHE A 113 0.18 -2.15 -0.77
C PHE A 113 -1.23 -1.78 -1.18
N ARG A 114 -2.17 -1.81 -0.23
CA ARG A 114 -3.56 -1.38 -0.48
C ARG A 114 -3.79 0.01 0.10
N ALA A 115 -4.27 0.94 -0.73
CA ALA A 115 -4.68 2.27 -0.32
C ALA A 115 -6.09 2.57 -0.82
N SER A 116 -6.97 3.02 0.08
CA SER A 116 -8.38 3.31 -0.24
C SER A 116 -9.09 2.14 -0.96
N GLY A 117 -8.78 0.91 -0.56
CA GLY A 117 -9.34 -0.32 -1.14
C GLY A 117 -8.67 -0.80 -2.45
N ARG A 118 -7.88 0.04 -3.12
CA ARG A 118 -7.21 -0.26 -4.40
C ARG A 118 -5.77 -0.77 -4.18
N PRO A 119 -5.31 -1.76 -4.96
CA PRO A 119 -3.89 -2.12 -4.98
C PRO A 119 -3.08 -1.00 -5.64
N VAL A 120 -1.98 -0.64 -5.00
CA VAL A 120 -1.01 0.36 -5.46
C VAL A 120 0.37 -0.27 -5.35
N ALA A 121 1.26 0.03 -6.28
CA ALA A 121 2.66 -0.36 -6.20
C ALA A 121 3.56 0.86 -6.35
N VAL A 122 4.60 0.92 -5.54
CA VAL A 122 5.68 1.91 -5.64
C VAL A 122 6.95 1.16 -6.01
N THR A 123 7.59 1.60 -7.08
CA THR A 123 8.89 1.07 -7.51
C THR A 123 9.99 1.92 -6.89
N VAL A 124 11.02 1.31 -6.34
CA VAL A 124 12.17 1.98 -5.72
C VAL A 124 13.43 1.53 -6.45
N SER A 125 13.97 2.44 -7.27
CA SER A 125 15.21 2.22 -8.01
C SER A 125 16.37 2.92 -7.31
N PHE A 126 17.57 2.43 -7.52
CA PHE A 126 18.79 2.99 -6.95
C PHE A 126 19.72 3.38 -8.09
N ASP A 127 20.38 4.52 -7.97
CA ASP A 127 21.53 4.81 -8.79
C ASP A 127 22.65 3.79 -8.46
N ASP A 128 23.24 3.18 -9.49
CA ASP A 128 24.26 2.15 -9.33
C ASP A 128 25.49 2.65 -8.57
N ALA A 129 25.94 3.88 -8.83
CA ALA A 129 27.11 4.45 -8.16
C ALA A 129 26.81 4.81 -6.70
N ALA A 130 25.60 5.33 -6.43
CA ALA A 130 25.14 5.58 -5.07
C ALA A 130 24.98 4.28 -4.26
N TYR A 131 24.45 3.23 -4.88
CA TYR A 131 24.29 1.93 -4.24
C TYR A 131 25.64 1.26 -3.97
N ASP A 132 26.55 1.27 -4.94
CA ASP A 132 27.92 0.75 -4.76
C ASP A 132 28.67 1.50 -3.65
N THR A 133 28.54 2.83 -3.60
CA THR A 133 29.12 3.61 -2.50
C THR A 133 28.52 3.21 -1.16
N TYR A 134 27.20 3.03 -1.09
CA TYR A 134 26.51 2.59 0.12
C TYR A 134 26.94 1.20 0.59
N THR A 135 27.16 0.23 -0.30
CA THR A 135 27.56 -1.14 0.10
C THR A 135 28.91 -1.16 0.82
N HIS A 136 29.82 -0.24 0.47
CA HIS A 136 31.14 -0.10 1.08
C HIS A 136 31.15 0.73 2.39
N TRP A 137 30.05 1.36 2.78
CA TRP A 137 29.96 2.15 4.01
C TRP A 137 29.95 1.29 5.27
N ASP A 138 30.47 1.87 6.36
CA ASP A 138 30.39 1.26 7.69
C ASP A 138 28.95 1.19 8.20
N ALA A 139 28.70 0.30 9.16
CA ALA A 139 27.36 0.08 9.73
C ALA A 139 26.70 1.38 10.24
N SER A 140 27.45 2.29 10.87
CA SER A 140 26.92 3.56 11.36
C SER A 140 26.52 4.52 10.24
N GLN A 141 27.30 4.56 9.15
CA GLN A 141 26.98 5.37 7.98
C GLN A 141 25.75 4.82 7.26
N LYS A 142 25.68 3.50 7.08
CA LYS A 142 24.50 2.81 6.54
C LYS A 142 23.25 3.10 7.36
N GLN A 143 23.34 3.06 8.70
CA GLN A 143 22.21 3.39 9.57
C GLN A 143 21.73 4.84 9.44
N LEU A 144 22.67 5.80 9.33
CA LEU A 144 22.31 7.21 9.12
C LEU A 144 21.59 7.41 7.78
N ALA A 145 22.11 6.77 6.73
CA ALA A 145 21.54 6.81 5.38
C ALA A 145 20.14 6.20 5.34
N LEU A 146 19.97 5.04 5.97
CA LEU A 146 18.67 4.39 6.12
C LEU A 146 17.66 5.30 6.82
N GLY A 147 18.07 6.02 7.86
CA GLY A 147 17.22 7.02 8.52
C GLY A 147 16.75 8.10 7.56
N ARG A 148 17.68 8.71 6.80
CA ARG A 148 17.38 9.73 5.80
C ARG A 148 16.45 9.22 4.70
N LEU A 149 16.68 8.00 4.23
CA LEU A 149 15.85 7.33 3.25
C LEU A 149 14.43 7.10 3.77
N ALA A 150 14.29 6.70 5.03
CA ALA A 150 12.99 6.53 5.70
C ALA A 150 12.21 7.85 5.75
N ASP A 151 12.87 8.94 6.16
CA ASP A 151 12.28 10.27 6.25
C ASP A 151 11.88 10.80 4.87
N GLY A 152 12.75 10.65 3.86
CA GLY A 152 12.48 11.04 2.48
C GLY A 152 11.29 10.30 1.88
N PHE A 153 11.27 8.97 2.04
CA PHE A 153 10.15 8.13 1.61
C PHE A 153 8.85 8.52 2.32
N SER A 154 8.90 8.70 3.64
CA SER A 154 7.73 9.07 4.44
C SER A 154 7.16 10.42 4.01
N ARG A 155 8.03 11.39 3.74
CA ARG A 155 7.65 12.72 3.24
C ARG A 155 6.98 12.60 1.87
N MET A 156 7.61 11.91 0.92
CA MET A 156 7.05 11.67 -0.42
C MET A 156 5.65 11.04 -0.33
N MET A 157 5.51 9.96 0.44
CA MET A 157 4.25 9.23 0.61
C MET A 157 3.16 10.06 1.31
N SER A 158 3.55 11.08 2.07
CA SER A 158 2.60 12.00 2.74
C SER A 158 2.18 13.16 1.83
N THR A 159 3.02 13.56 0.87
CA THR A 159 2.75 14.69 -0.05
C THR A 159 1.98 14.25 -1.30
N ARG A 160 2.17 13.01 -1.79
CA ARG A 160 1.46 12.49 -2.97
C ARG A 160 0.31 11.56 -2.55
N SER A 161 -0.85 11.67 -3.22
CA SER A 161 -1.94 10.72 -3.00
C SER A 161 -1.50 9.30 -3.40
N PRO A 162 -1.83 8.26 -2.60
CA PRO A 162 -1.51 6.85 -2.92
C PRO A 162 -2.02 6.41 -4.30
N ALA A 163 -3.13 6.95 -4.77
CA ALA A 163 -3.67 6.65 -6.10
C ALA A 163 -2.83 7.24 -7.26
N ALA A 164 -2.00 8.24 -6.99
CA ALA A 164 -1.06 8.84 -7.95
C ALA A 164 0.37 8.28 -7.82
N LEU A 165 0.59 7.32 -6.89
CA LEU A 165 1.88 6.77 -6.50
C LEU A 165 2.26 5.47 -7.26
N ALA A 166 1.68 5.22 -8.43
CA ALA A 166 2.34 4.41 -9.46
C ALA A 166 3.54 5.20 -10.01
N GLY A 167 4.48 5.52 -9.12
CA GLY A 167 5.57 6.46 -9.36
C GLY A 167 6.84 5.89 -8.79
N ASP A 168 7.86 5.86 -9.63
CA ASP A 168 9.20 5.43 -9.28
C ASP A 168 9.82 6.40 -8.26
N TYR A 169 10.26 5.86 -7.13
CA TYR A 169 11.11 6.54 -6.16
C TYR A 169 12.56 6.19 -6.48
N HIS A 170 13.25 7.13 -7.12
CA HIS A 170 14.66 6.96 -7.47
C HIS A 170 15.55 7.47 -6.34
N VAL A 171 16.40 6.59 -5.81
CA VAL A 171 17.40 6.90 -4.79
C VAL A 171 18.70 7.27 -5.48
N GLU A 172 18.90 8.59 -5.64
CA GLU A 172 20.13 9.16 -6.22
C GLU A 172 21.25 9.30 -5.18
N ARG A 173 20.91 9.26 -3.89
CA ARG A 173 21.87 9.44 -2.78
C ARG A 173 21.37 8.87 -1.46
N PHE A 174 22.32 8.48 -0.62
CA PHE A 174 22.14 7.91 0.71
C PHE A 174 22.57 8.89 1.82
#